data_AF-L0GWC2-F1
#
_entry.id   AF-L0GWC2-F1
#
_cell.length_a   1.000
_cell.length_b   1.000
_cell.length_c   1.000
_cell.angle_alpha   90.00
_cell.angle_beta   90.00
_cell.angle_gamma   90.00
#
_symmetry.space_group_name_H-M   'P 1'
#
loop_
_entity.id
_entity.type
_entity.pdbx_description
1 polymer ?
#
loop_
_entity_poly.entity_id
_entity_poly.type
_entity_poly.pdbx_seq_one_letter_code
_entity_poly.pdbx_strand_id
1 'polypeptide(L)'
;MPRSAVEIDRYVSFEGNECDECARLIVAEIHDGLGRLDEASPWHDYFRKKLVEVERRGQDELYLVGSQINTLRELFEEIGADAALAILERVEHECC
;
A
#
# COMPACT_ATOMS: atom_id res chain seq x y z
N MET A 1 26.79 -21.03 23.44
CA MET A 1 25.39 -20.83 23.03
C MET A 1 25.33 -19.66 22.05
N PRO A 2 25.05 -19.86 20.76
CA PRO A 2 24.46 -18.79 19.97
C PRO A 2 23.14 -19.22 19.32
N ARG A 3 22.11 -18.44 19.69
CA ARG A 3 20.85 -18.06 19.03
C ARG A 3 20.15 -19.11 18.16
N SER A 4 19.05 -19.61 18.72
CA SER A 4 17.99 -20.34 18.05
C SER A 4 17.28 -19.47 17.01
N ALA A 5 17.14 -20.05 15.82
CA ALA A 5 16.16 -19.89 14.74
C ALA A 5 15.18 -18.71 14.79
N VAL A 6 15.22 -17.90 13.73
CA VAL A 6 14.00 -17.39 13.10
C VAL A 6 13.86 -18.18 11.80
N GLU A 7 13.18 -19.32 11.87
CA GLU A 7 12.63 -19.95 10.67
C GLU A 7 11.55 -19.01 10.15
N ILE A 8 11.88 -18.24 9.10
CA ILE A 8 10.86 -17.53 8.35
C ILE A 8 10.06 -18.60 7.60
N ASP A 9 8.82 -18.70 8.01
CA ASP A 9 7.75 -19.57 7.54
C ASP A 9 7.79 -19.75 6.01
N ARG A 10 7.96 -21.00 5.57
CA ARG A 10 8.21 -21.34 4.15
C ARG A 10 6.96 -21.59 3.33
N TYR A 11 5.74 -21.48 3.86
CA TYR A 11 4.54 -21.84 3.10
C TYR A 11 3.29 -21.08 3.56
N VAL A 12 3.15 -19.85 3.06
CA VAL A 12 1.83 -19.23 2.87
C VAL A 12 1.68 -18.90 1.39
N SER A 13 1.46 -19.91 0.55
CA SER A 13 0.82 -19.73 -0.75
C SER A 13 -0.69 -19.87 -0.55
N PHE A 14 -1.28 -18.80 -0.07
CA PHE A 14 -2.67 -18.46 -0.37
C PHE A 14 -2.57 -17.20 -1.22
N GLU A 15 -3.06 -17.20 -2.45
CA GLU A 15 -3.05 -16.02 -3.34
C GLU A 15 -3.57 -14.76 -2.64
N GLY A 16 -4.47 -14.90 -1.66
CA GLY A 16 -4.93 -13.79 -0.82
C GLY A 16 -3.83 -13.12 0.03
N ASN A 17 -2.86 -13.86 0.56
CA ASN A 17 -1.82 -13.27 1.40
C ASN A 17 -0.84 -12.39 0.61
N GLU A 18 -0.59 -12.70 -0.66
CA GLU A 18 0.30 -11.88 -1.50
C GLU A 18 -0.35 -10.54 -1.88
N CYS A 19 -1.64 -10.55 -2.24
CA CYS A 19 -2.40 -9.33 -2.52
C CYS A 19 -2.54 -8.46 -1.26
N ASP A 20 -2.82 -9.07 -0.11
CA ASP A 20 -2.90 -8.36 1.18
C ASP A 20 -1.54 -7.77 1.58
N GLU A 21 -0.44 -8.49 1.34
CA GLU A 21 0.91 -7.97 1.60
C GLU A 21 1.27 -6.82 0.66
N CYS A 22 0.95 -6.92 -0.64
CA CYS A 22 1.12 -5.82 -1.57
C CYS A 22 0.31 -4.59 -1.16
N ALA A 23 -0.94 -4.79 -0.73
CA ALA A 23 -1.79 -3.70 -0.25
C ALA A 23 -1.21 -3.02 1.00
N ARG A 24 -0.72 -3.81 1.97
CA ARG A 24 -0.03 -3.27 3.17
C ARG A 24 1.22 -2.46 2.79
N LEU A 25 2.03 -2.95 1.85
CA LEU A 25 3.21 -2.21 1.37
C LEU A 25 2.81 -0.89 0.71
N ILE A 26 1.78 -0.89 -0.14
CA ILE A 26 1.28 0.34 -0.77
C ILE A 26 0.79 1.34 0.28
N VAL A 27 0.04 0.91 1.30
CA VAL A 27 -0.40 1.80 2.37
C VAL A 27 0.78 2.39 3.14
N ALA A 28 1.83 1.60 3.40
CA ALA A 28 3.05 2.12 4.00
C ALA A 28 3.74 3.16 3.11
N GLU A 29 3.82 2.94 1.80
CA GLU A 29 4.36 3.89 0.83
C GLU A 29 3.53 5.18 0.72
N ILE A 30 2.20 5.11 0.88
CA ILE A 30 1.36 6.31 1.00
C ILE A 30 1.81 7.12 2.22
N HIS A 31 1.95 6.48 3.38
CA HIS A 31 2.35 7.18 4.61
C HIS A 31 3.75 7.82 4.49
N ASP A 32 4.71 7.09 3.94
CA ASP A 32 6.07 7.60 3.71
C ASP A 32 6.09 8.71 2.65
N GLY A 33 5.38 8.52 1.54
CA GLY A 33 5.26 9.49 0.46
C GLY A 33 4.61 10.80 0.90
N LEU A 34 3.57 10.74 1.74
CA LEU A 34 3.00 11.93 2.38
C LEU A 34 4.04 12.64 3.26
N GLY A 35 4.92 11.91 3.96
CA GLY A 35 6.00 12.53 4.73
C GLY A 35 7.07 13.22 3.88
N ARG A 36 7.19 12.87 2.59
CA ARG A 36 8.13 13.47 1.63
C ARG A 36 7.57 14.70 0.90
N LEU A 37 6.25 14.88 0.91
CA LEU A 37 5.56 16.00 0.28
C LEU A 37 5.56 17.24 1.19
N ASP A 38 5.32 18.40 0.59
CA ASP A 38 5.05 19.63 1.33
C ASP A 38 3.71 19.50 2.08
N GLU A 39 3.64 20.04 3.30
CA GLU A 39 2.42 19.99 4.14
C GLU A 39 1.19 20.61 3.45
N ALA A 40 1.38 21.56 2.54
CA ALA A 40 0.32 22.19 1.75
C ALA A 40 -0.15 21.33 0.56
N SER A 41 0.48 20.16 0.33
CA SER A 41 0.11 19.27 -0.76
C SER A 41 -1.34 18.79 -0.62
N PRO A 42 -2.16 18.84 -1.69
CA PRO A 42 -3.53 18.35 -1.66
C PRO A 42 -3.63 16.86 -1.33
N TRP A 43 -2.55 16.10 -1.56
CA TRP A 43 -2.45 14.67 -1.26
C TRP A 43 -2.62 14.37 0.23
N HIS A 44 -2.13 15.24 1.12
CA HIS A 44 -2.27 15.07 2.56
C HIS A 44 -3.73 15.01 2.99
N ASP A 45 -4.52 16.00 2.59
CA ASP A 45 -5.93 16.08 2.96
C ASP A 45 -6.74 14.98 2.28
N TYR A 46 -6.40 14.64 1.04
CA TYR A 46 -7.06 13.60 0.28
C TYR A 46 -6.89 12.22 0.94
N PHE A 47 -5.66 11.76 1.11
CA PHE A 47 -5.38 10.42 1.64
C PHE A 47 -5.70 10.30 3.12
N ARG A 48 -5.56 11.38 3.92
CA ARG A 48 -6.02 11.38 5.31
C ARG A 48 -7.52 11.12 5.41
N LYS A 49 -8.34 11.79 4.58
CA LYS A 49 -9.79 11.56 4.56
C LYS A 49 -10.11 10.14 4.10
N LYS A 50 -9.42 9.65 3.06
CA LYS A 50 -9.65 8.30 2.52
C LYS A 50 -9.32 7.19 3.50
N LEU A 51 -8.18 7.27 4.19
CA LEU A 51 -7.79 6.30 5.21
C LEU A 51 -8.83 6.24 6.35
N VAL A 52 -9.30 7.40 6.82
CA VAL A 52 -10.37 7.49 7.83
C VAL A 52 -11.69 6.91 7.31
N GLU A 53 -12.04 7.13 6.04
CA GLU A 53 -13.26 6.56 5.44
C GLU A 53 -13.21 5.03 5.37
N VAL A 54 -12.07 4.47 4.97
CA VAL A 54 -11.84 3.02 4.87
C VAL A 54 -11.92 2.37 6.25
N GLU A 55 -11.23 2.94 7.25
CA GLU A 55 -11.28 2.47 8.63
C GLU A 55 -12.71 2.49 9.19
N ARG A 56 -13.45 3.59 8.99
CA ARG A 56 -14.85 3.71 9.45
C ARG A 56 -15.79 2.70 8.80
N ARG A 57 -15.50 2.27 7.57
CA ARG A 57 -16.31 1.30 6.82
C ARG A 57 -15.88 -0.14 7.09
N GLY A 58 -14.81 -0.37 7.86
CA GLY A 58 -14.23 -1.69 8.09
C GLY A 58 -13.73 -2.33 6.79
N GLN A 59 -13.28 -1.51 5.84
CA GLN A 59 -12.71 -1.96 4.58
C GLN A 59 -11.23 -2.25 4.78
N ASP A 60 -10.73 -3.29 4.11
CA ASP A 60 -9.31 -3.65 4.14
C ASP A 60 -8.46 -2.76 3.22
N GLU A 61 -7.15 -2.88 3.37
CA GLU A 61 -6.17 -2.15 2.57
C GLU A 61 -6.27 -2.51 1.09
N LEU A 62 -6.58 -3.77 0.75
CA LEU A 62 -6.71 -4.20 -0.64
C LEU A 62 -7.86 -3.48 -1.35
N TYR A 63 -8.99 -3.31 -0.67
CA TYR A 63 -10.12 -2.51 -1.14
C TYR A 63 -9.71 -1.04 -1.34
N LEU A 64 -8.97 -0.45 -0.40
CA LEU A 64 -8.46 0.92 -0.55
C LEU A 64 -7.62 1.03 -1.81
N VAL A 65 -6.63 0.15 -1.97
CA VAL A 65 -5.69 0.17 -3.10
C VAL A 65 -6.42 -0.02 -4.43
N GLY A 66 -7.26 -1.06 -4.53
CA GLY A 66 -8.01 -1.33 -5.76
C GLY A 66 -8.96 -0.19 -6.13
N SER A 67 -9.63 0.42 -5.14
CA SER A 67 -10.56 1.54 -5.40
C SER A 67 -9.87 2.87 -5.72
N GLN A 68 -8.59 3.02 -5.38
CA GLN A 68 -7.80 4.24 -5.56
C GLN A 68 -6.63 4.05 -6.53
N ILE A 69 -6.63 3.01 -7.36
CA ILE A 69 -5.45 2.59 -8.12
C ILE A 69 -4.88 3.68 -9.04
N ASN A 70 -5.74 4.41 -9.76
CA ASN A 70 -5.30 5.53 -10.61
C ASN A 70 -4.77 6.70 -9.79
N THR A 71 -5.44 7.01 -8.68
CA THR A 71 -5.03 8.09 -7.78
C THR A 71 -3.68 7.79 -7.11
N LEU A 72 -3.43 6.53 -6.75
CA LEU A 72 -2.17 6.07 -6.19
C LEU A 72 -1.05 6.13 -7.24
N ARG A 73 -1.36 5.80 -8.49
CA ARG A 73 -0.44 5.93 -9.61
C ARG A 73 0.01 7.40 -9.76
N GLU A 74 -0.94 8.34 -9.78
CA GLU A 74 -0.64 9.78 -9.86
C GLU A 74 0.24 10.25 -8.68
N LEU A 75 -0.10 9.85 -7.44
CA LEU A 75 0.71 10.16 -6.25
C LEU A 75 2.14 9.65 -6.40
N PHE A 76 2.31 8.37 -6.76
CA PHE A 76 3.62 7.73 -6.83
C PHE A 76 4.47 8.24 -7.98
N GLU A 77 3.85 8.61 -9.11
CA GLU A 77 4.53 9.30 -10.20
C GLU A 77 5.04 10.68 -9.75
N GLU A 78 4.24 11.45 -9.01
CA GLU A 78 4.63 12.79 -8.53
C GLU A 78 5.84 12.74 -7.58
N ILE A 79 5.87 11.76 -6.67
CA ILE A 79 6.97 11.60 -5.69
C ILE A 79 8.12 10.71 -6.19
N GLY A 80 8.05 10.19 -7.42
CA GLY A 80 9.07 9.31 -8.02
C GLY A 80 9.24 7.97 -7.30
N ALA A 81 8.15 7.37 -6.80
CA ALA A 81 8.17 6.09 -6.09
C ALA A 81 8.03 4.89 -7.04
N ASP A 82 9.05 4.66 -7.88
CA ASP A 82 9.03 3.59 -8.91
C ASP A 82 8.78 2.19 -8.33
N ALA A 83 9.32 1.90 -7.14
CA ALA A 83 9.09 0.61 -6.46
C ALA A 83 7.61 0.43 -6.08
N ALA A 84 6.95 1.50 -5.63
CA ALA A 84 5.54 1.47 -5.28
C ALA A 84 4.66 1.34 -6.54
N LEU A 85 5.05 1.97 -7.65
CA LEU A 85 4.38 1.82 -8.95
C LEU A 85 4.41 0.37 -9.46
N ALA A 86 5.54 -0.33 -9.30
CA ALA A 86 5.66 -1.74 -9.70
C ALA A 86 4.76 -2.65 -8.86
N ILE A 87 4.64 -2.40 -7.55
CA ILE A 87 3.73 -3.14 -6.66
C ILE A 87 2.28 -2.84 -7.04
N LEU A 88 1.96 -1.57 -7.33
CA LEU A 88 0.62 -1.15 -7.73
C LEU A 88 0.18 -1.80 -9.05
N GLU A 89 1.07 -1.89 -10.03
CA GLU A 89 0.83 -2.62 -11.29
C GLU A 89 0.57 -4.11 -11.03
N ARG A 90 1.32 -4.73 -10.13
CA ARG A 90 1.07 -6.12 -9.72
C ARG A 90 -0.32 -6.29 -9.13
N VAL A 91 -0.73 -5.40 -8.22
CA VAL A 91 -2.07 -5.44 -7.61
C VAL A 91 -3.17 -5.24 -8.67
N GLU A 92 -2.98 -4.35 -9.63
CA GLU A 92 -3.92 -4.13 -10.73
C GLU A 92 -4.16 -5.38 -11.58
N HIS A 93 -3.09 -6.14 -11.86
CA HIS A 93 -3.15 -7.31 -12.74
C HIS A 93 -3.49 -8.62 -12.03
N GLU A 94 -3.07 -8.79 -10.79
CA GLU A 94 -3.17 -10.07 -10.06
C GLU A 94 -4.31 -10.09 -9.03
N CYS A 95 -4.80 -8.93 -8.58
CA CYS A 95 -5.70 -8.84 -7.42
C CYS A 95 -7.03 -8.12 -7.67
N CYS A 96 -7.25 -7.54 -8.86
CA CYS A 96 -8.43 -6.73 -9.20
C CYS A 96 -9.17 -7.23 -10.44
#